data_AF-A0A927WD04-F1
#
_entry.id   AF-A0A927WD04-F1
#
_cell.length_a   1.000
_cell.length_b   1.000
_cell.length_c   1.000
_cell.angle_alpha   90.00
_cell.angle_beta   90.00
_cell.angle_gamma   90.00
#
_symmetry.space_group_name_H-M   'P 1'
#
loop_
_entity.id
_entity.type
_entity.pdbx_description
1 polymer ?
#
loop_
_entity_poly.entity_id
_entity_poly.type
_entity_poly.pdbx_seq_one_letter_code
_entity_poly.pdbx_strand_id
1 'polypeptide(L)'
;MFEGEIWVIPILLVSIGAWALSITLSVWANGSYFRPTASNWFMWWLFVYILLGATYLMVVEDTYEANVGLYNYPDAIMGAWGLSLAAAVLIPLGMNIANWFWKVQPNKFWHRFLVNVKNIREDKLSHRFHFVFAITVAVTVLVSLAYYMQINIPLLGVFDGAQAKDLAVLRSEAGNDFTGKYWRYALFKDSLLSLLILISFFLRHHGVYRFVFPVLLGLRCFVCLADIQKGPIINLLILLMLAYFFEKQRISKKILVSTGMLICSLIIAMYYFFMGVDFSKDSDISGILLRIFVGQGVGVPWSMVWVEQYGYLEGLSLPNPANLLPFIHSRYSVELMEMVFPELIYNGIIGSMPTVFYGELFANFGVCVAIVSMLAMGALLRSIDIYCQSYGGGHTIINMVIYLFLITDMRKYTGTSIMGIFLDMGLWIPIIILMLLGYVCSGKKGKGNTIGTAENST
;
A
#
# COMPACT_ATOMS: atom_id res chain seq x y z
N MET A 1 25.45 21.89 -2.87
CA MET A 1 24.96 21.14 -4.04
C MET A 1 26.13 20.97 -4.99
N PHE A 2 26.36 19.79 -5.54
CA PHE A 2 27.55 19.54 -6.37
C PHE A 2 27.40 20.27 -7.71
N GLU A 3 27.91 21.50 -7.79
CA GLU A 3 27.95 22.30 -9.01
C GLU A 3 28.89 21.62 -10.03
N GLY A 4 28.31 20.79 -10.89
CA GLY A 4 28.99 20.21 -12.04
C GLY A 4 28.36 18.91 -12.51
N GLU A 5 28.19 18.78 -13.83
CA GLU A 5 27.81 17.55 -14.54
C GLU A 5 28.66 16.32 -14.14
N ILE A 6 29.85 16.57 -13.58
CA ILE A 6 30.83 15.57 -13.13
C ILE A 6 30.26 14.64 -12.05
N TRP A 7 29.39 15.12 -11.15
CA TRP A 7 28.88 14.31 -10.02
C TRP A 7 27.63 13.51 -10.36
N VAL A 8 26.93 13.86 -11.45
CA VAL A 8 25.72 13.16 -11.91
C VAL A 8 26.05 11.71 -12.26
N ILE A 9 27.13 11.47 -13.00
CA ILE A 9 27.52 10.13 -13.44
C ILE A 9 27.83 9.21 -12.23
N PRO A 10 28.68 9.60 -11.26
CA PRO A 10 28.88 8.83 -10.04
C PRO A 10 27.59 8.52 -9.27
N ILE A 11 26.71 9.51 -9.08
CA ILE A 11 25.43 9.32 -8.35
C ILE A 11 24.56 8.28 -9.04
N LEU A 12 24.45 8.35 -10.37
CA LEU A 12 23.70 7.39 -11.17
C LEU A 12 24.33 6.00 -11.11
N LEU A 13 25.65 5.88 -11.24
CA LEU A 13 26.36 4.59 -11.16
C LEU A 13 26.18 3.92 -9.79
N VAL A 14 26.30 4.68 -8.70
CA VAL A 14 26.08 4.18 -7.34
C VAL A 14 24.62 3.74 -7.17
N SER A 15 23.67 4.55 -7.64
CA SER A 15 22.24 4.23 -7.57
C SER A 15 21.92 2.94 -8.35
N ILE A 16 22.37 2.84 -9.62
CA ILE A 16 22.17 1.65 -10.46
C ILE A 16 22.81 0.42 -9.82
N GLY A 17 24.02 0.54 -9.25
CA GLY A 17 24.69 -0.54 -8.54
C GLY A 17 23.89 -1.04 -7.34
N ALA A 18 23.37 -0.13 -6.51
CA ALA A 18 22.51 -0.47 -5.38
C ALA A 18 21.20 -1.13 -5.83
N TRP A 19 20.61 -0.67 -6.94
CA TRP A 19 19.39 -1.24 -7.50
C TRP A 19 19.61 -2.66 -8.04
N ALA A 20 20.70 -2.88 -8.78
CA ALA A 20 21.07 -4.20 -9.28
C ALA A 20 21.33 -5.19 -8.14
N LEU A 21 22.00 -4.73 -7.08
CA LEU A 21 22.22 -5.51 -5.86
C LEU A 21 20.89 -5.83 -5.16
N SER A 22 20.00 -4.83 -5.03
CA SER A 22 18.65 -4.99 -4.46
C SER A 22 17.83 -6.07 -5.18
N ILE A 23 17.83 -6.03 -6.52
CA ILE A 23 17.14 -7.04 -7.35
C ILE A 23 17.77 -8.41 -7.13
N THR A 24 19.09 -8.51 -7.12
CA THR A 24 19.82 -9.79 -6.93
C THR A 24 19.50 -10.42 -5.58
N LEU A 25 19.59 -9.63 -4.50
CA LEU A 25 19.26 -10.08 -3.14
C LEU A 25 17.77 -10.48 -3.01
N SER A 26 16.88 -9.76 -3.68
CA SER A 26 15.45 -10.08 -3.72
C SER A 26 15.17 -11.36 -4.53
N VAL A 27 15.90 -11.61 -5.61
CA VAL A 27 15.85 -12.88 -6.34
C VAL A 27 16.35 -14.03 -5.47
N TRP A 28 17.40 -13.83 -4.67
CA TRP A 28 17.83 -14.86 -3.72
C TRP A 28 16.78 -15.10 -2.63
N ALA A 29 16.13 -14.05 -2.14
CA ALA A 29 15.11 -14.16 -1.10
C ALA A 29 13.81 -14.80 -1.60
N ASN A 30 13.31 -14.39 -2.76
CA ASN A 30 11.99 -14.79 -3.25
C ASN A 30 12.06 -15.80 -4.41
N GLY A 31 13.25 -16.10 -4.91
CA GLY A 31 13.53 -16.96 -6.07
C GLY A 31 13.30 -16.29 -7.43
N SER A 32 12.50 -15.21 -7.48
CA SER A 32 12.33 -14.33 -8.64
C SER A 32 11.76 -13.00 -8.18
N TYR A 33 12.21 -11.91 -8.78
CA TYR A 33 11.77 -10.54 -8.49
C TYR A 33 10.33 -10.25 -8.94
N PHE A 34 9.82 -11.02 -9.91
CA PHE A 34 8.51 -10.82 -10.52
C PHE A 34 7.39 -11.68 -9.92
N ARG A 35 7.66 -12.40 -8.82
CA ARG A 35 6.61 -13.15 -8.12
C ARG A 35 5.72 -12.17 -7.35
N PRO A 36 4.38 -12.27 -7.46
CA PRO A 36 3.47 -11.42 -6.72
C PRO A 36 3.38 -11.89 -5.26
N THR A 37 4.38 -11.54 -4.47
CA THR A 37 4.43 -11.73 -3.01
C THR A 37 4.46 -10.39 -2.32
N ALA A 38 4.13 -10.33 -1.02
CA ALA A 38 4.12 -9.07 -0.28
C ALA A 38 5.51 -8.44 -0.28
N SER A 39 6.55 -9.27 -0.13
CA SER A 39 7.96 -8.85 -0.17
C SER A 39 8.33 -8.18 -1.50
N ASN A 40 8.12 -8.86 -2.63
CA ASN A 40 8.47 -8.30 -3.93
C ASN A 40 7.61 -7.10 -4.29
N TRP A 41 6.32 -7.15 -3.97
CA TRP A 41 5.39 -6.05 -4.23
C TRP A 41 5.82 -4.78 -3.47
N PHE A 42 6.22 -4.92 -2.21
CA PHE A 42 6.82 -3.85 -1.43
C PHE A 42 8.08 -3.29 -2.09
N MET A 43 9.00 -4.17 -2.53
CA MET A 43 10.24 -3.74 -3.20
C MET A 43 9.98 -2.97 -4.50
N TRP A 44 8.94 -3.32 -5.26
CA TRP A 44 8.57 -2.60 -6.48
C TRP A 44 8.13 -1.17 -6.17
N TRP A 45 7.28 -1.00 -5.14
CA TRP A 45 6.85 0.34 -4.72
C TRP A 45 7.98 1.14 -4.09
N LEU A 46 8.86 0.50 -3.30
CA LEU A 46 10.06 1.14 -2.79
C LEU A 46 10.95 1.64 -3.93
N PHE A 47 11.12 0.84 -4.98
CA PHE A 47 11.89 1.23 -6.15
C PHE A 47 11.28 2.45 -6.85
N VAL A 48 9.99 2.39 -7.17
CA VAL A 48 9.28 3.46 -7.90
C VAL A 48 9.23 4.76 -7.10
N TYR A 49 8.87 4.68 -5.83
CA TYR A 49 8.57 5.88 -5.04
C TYR A 49 9.79 6.47 -4.33
N ILE A 50 10.76 5.65 -3.94
CA ILE A 50 11.81 6.07 -3.01
C ILE A 50 13.16 6.07 -3.70
N LEU A 51 13.52 4.98 -4.37
CA LEU A 51 14.82 4.90 -5.03
C LEU A 51 14.92 5.83 -6.24
N LEU A 52 13.94 5.80 -7.15
CA LEU A 52 13.91 6.73 -8.28
C LEU A 52 13.76 8.18 -7.80
N GLY A 53 12.88 8.44 -6.83
CA GLY A 53 12.64 9.77 -6.29
C GLY A 53 13.88 10.40 -5.65
N ALA A 54 14.56 9.67 -4.77
CA ALA A 54 15.74 10.18 -4.08
C ALA A 54 16.93 10.38 -5.03
N THR A 55 17.12 9.50 -6.01
CA THR A 55 18.14 9.70 -7.06
C THR A 55 17.80 10.90 -7.95
N TYR A 56 16.53 11.10 -8.28
CA TYR A 56 16.08 12.26 -9.04
C TYR A 56 16.39 13.57 -8.31
N LEU A 57 16.04 13.68 -7.02
CA LEU A 57 16.32 14.87 -6.21
C LEU A 57 17.82 15.21 -6.10
N MET A 58 18.70 14.20 -6.20
CA MET A 58 20.15 14.40 -6.20
C MET A 58 20.72 14.87 -7.53
N VAL A 59 20.08 14.51 -8.65
CA VAL A 59 20.60 14.73 -10.01
C VAL A 59 19.96 15.96 -10.66
N VAL A 60 18.68 16.20 -10.38
CA VAL A 60 17.89 17.27 -10.99
C VAL A 60 17.48 18.24 -9.89
N GLU A 61 17.83 19.50 -10.08
CA GLU A 61 17.28 20.61 -9.29
C GLU A 61 15.91 20.98 -9.86
N ASP A 62 14.86 20.51 -9.18
CA ASP A 62 13.51 20.74 -9.62
C ASP A 62 12.99 22.11 -9.17
N THR A 63 12.33 22.81 -10.08
CA THR A 63 11.81 24.17 -9.81
C THR A 63 10.76 24.21 -8.71
N TYR A 64 9.91 23.19 -8.58
CA TYR A 64 8.89 23.15 -7.53
C TYR A 64 9.55 22.94 -6.16
N GLU A 65 10.42 21.95 -6.02
CA GLU A 65 11.11 21.69 -4.75
C GLU A 65 12.08 22.82 -4.37
N ALA A 66 12.66 23.53 -5.36
CA ALA A 66 13.42 24.76 -5.15
C ALA A 66 12.57 25.91 -4.63
N ASN A 67 11.37 26.10 -5.18
CA ASN A 67 10.43 27.12 -4.70
C ASN A 67 9.94 26.85 -3.27
N VAL A 68 9.80 25.58 -2.89
CA VAL A 68 9.47 25.16 -1.52
C VAL A 68 10.69 25.26 -0.59
N GLY A 69 11.89 25.49 -1.13
CA GLY A 69 13.11 25.73 -0.37
C GLY A 69 13.84 24.46 0.08
N LEU A 70 13.51 23.28 -0.47
CA LEU A 70 14.15 22.01 -0.10
C LEU A 70 15.67 22.05 -0.37
N TYR A 71 16.08 22.66 -1.49
CA TYR A 71 17.50 22.73 -1.88
C TYR A 71 18.36 23.65 -1.02
N ASN A 72 17.75 24.41 -0.08
CA ASN A 72 18.50 25.10 0.97
C ASN A 72 19.12 24.12 1.97
N TYR A 73 18.69 22.86 1.99
CA TYR A 73 19.15 21.80 2.89
C TYR A 73 19.80 20.65 2.11
N PRO A 74 20.96 20.86 1.47
CA PRO A 74 21.61 19.84 0.64
C PRO A 74 22.00 18.58 1.43
N ASP A 75 22.33 18.73 2.72
CA ASP A 75 22.69 17.62 3.59
C ASP A 75 21.50 16.69 3.86
N ALA A 76 20.29 17.24 3.96
CA ALA A 76 19.06 16.47 4.11
C ALA A 76 18.74 15.66 2.84
N ILE A 77 18.94 16.23 1.65
CA ILE A 77 18.75 15.53 0.38
C ILE A 77 19.78 14.40 0.24
N MET A 78 21.05 14.66 0.54
CA MET A 78 22.11 13.65 0.50
C MET A 78 21.86 12.53 1.52
N GLY A 79 21.44 12.87 2.73
CA GLY A 79 21.06 11.92 3.77
C GLY A 79 19.88 11.04 3.34
N ALA A 80 18.84 11.63 2.75
CA ALA A 80 17.68 10.90 2.24
C ALA A 80 18.06 9.93 1.12
N TRP A 81 18.93 10.34 0.19
CA TRP A 81 19.49 9.47 -0.83
C TRP A 81 20.30 8.32 -0.23
N GLY A 82 21.19 8.60 0.74
CA GLY A 82 21.97 7.60 1.45
C GLY A 82 21.10 6.55 2.18
N LEU A 83 20.07 6.99 2.90
CA LEU A 83 19.11 6.09 3.55
C LEU A 83 18.30 5.28 2.54
N SER A 84 17.95 5.88 1.40
CA SER A 84 17.24 5.17 0.32
C SER A 84 18.09 4.04 -0.27
N LEU A 85 19.39 4.31 -0.53
CA LEU A 85 20.33 3.28 -0.99
C LEU A 85 20.52 2.18 0.07
N ALA A 86 20.62 2.56 1.35
CA ALA A 86 20.68 1.60 2.44
C ALA A 86 19.43 0.71 2.48
N ALA A 87 18.23 1.30 2.34
CA ALA A 87 16.97 0.56 2.28
C ALA A 87 16.93 -0.44 1.11
N ALA A 88 17.48 -0.07 -0.06
CA ALA A 88 17.57 -0.95 -1.23
C ALA A 88 18.29 -2.26 -0.93
N VAL A 89 19.30 -2.23 -0.05
CA VAL A 89 20.15 -3.38 0.28
C VAL A 89 19.67 -4.08 1.55
N LEU A 90 19.38 -3.33 2.61
CA LEU A 90 19.05 -3.86 3.94
C LEU A 90 17.69 -4.56 3.96
N ILE A 91 16.70 -4.09 3.20
CA ILE A 91 15.38 -4.74 3.19
C ILE A 91 15.48 -6.14 2.56
N PRO A 92 16.04 -6.33 1.35
CA PRO A 92 16.28 -7.68 0.81
C PRO A 92 17.19 -8.55 1.68
N LEU A 93 18.18 -7.96 2.37
CA LEU A 93 19.01 -8.68 3.33
C LEU A 93 18.15 -9.24 4.48
N GLY A 94 17.26 -8.43 5.05
CA GLY A 94 16.27 -8.85 6.03
C GLY A 94 15.38 -10.00 5.54
N MET A 95 14.97 -9.97 4.27
CA MET A 95 14.22 -11.08 3.67
C MET A 95 15.04 -12.38 3.63
N ASN A 96 16.33 -12.30 3.30
CA ASN A 96 17.21 -13.47 3.31
C ASN A 96 17.44 -14.01 4.73
N ILE A 97 17.56 -13.13 5.73
CA ILE A 97 17.62 -13.51 7.15
C ILE A 97 16.37 -14.31 7.54
N ALA A 98 15.19 -13.87 7.11
CA ALA A 98 13.95 -14.62 7.36
C ALA A 98 13.97 -16.01 6.69
N ASN A 99 14.43 -16.13 5.44
CA ASN A 99 14.55 -17.45 4.81
C ASN A 99 15.47 -18.39 5.58
N TRP A 100 16.59 -17.87 6.10
CA TRP A 100 17.51 -18.62 6.93
C TRP A 100 16.86 -19.06 8.24
N PHE A 101 16.19 -18.13 8.94
CA PHE A 101 15.47 -18.40 10.19
C PHE A 101 14.39 -19.47 10.02
N TRP A 102 13.58 -19.36 8.96
CA TRP A 102 12.49 -20.31 8.66
C TRP A 102 12.94 -21.54 7.86
N LYS A 103 14.22 -21.63 7.47
CA LYS A 103 14.81 -22.72 6.66
C LYS A 103 14.06 -22.99 5.34
N VAL A 104 13.66 -21.92 4.65
CA VAL A 104 12.84 -22.01 3.42
C VAL A 104 13.70 -21.93 2.15
N GLN A 105 13.46 -22.85 1.21
CA GLN A 105 14.00 -22.78 -0.15
C GLN A 105 12.99 -22.08 -1.09
N PRO A 106 13.25 -20.84 -1.56
CA PRO A 106 12.21 -19.99 -2.15
C PRO A 106 11.52 -20.57 -3.40
N ASN A 107 12.28 -21.19 -4.30
CA ASN A 107 11.73 -21.76 -5.54
C ASN A 107 10.80 -22.95 -5.31
N LYS A 108 11.24 -23.91 -4.48
CA LYS A 108 10.43 -25.08 -4.14
C LYS A 108 9.19 -24.68 -3.36
N PHE A 109 9.34 -23.72 -2.46
CA PHE A 109 8.28 -23.21 -1.62
C PHE A 109 7.17 -22.51 -2.43
N TRP A 110 7.56 -21.60 -3.33
CA TRP A 110 6.62 -20.93 -4.24
C TRP A 110 5.88 -21.91 -5.15
N HIS A 111 6.59 -22.91 -5.70
CA HIS A 111 5.95 -23.91 -6.55
C HIS A 111 4.89 -24.71 -5.80
N ARG A 112 5.21 -25.18 -4.58
CA ARG A 112 4.26 -25.89 -3.71
C ARG A 112 3.03 -25.02 -3.43
N PHE A 113 3.25 -23.74 -3.13
CA PHE A 113 2.17 -22.79 -2.90
C PHE A 113 1.23 -22.66 -4.11
N LEU A 114 1.76 -22.46 -5.32
CA LEU A 114 0.94 -22.37 -6.53
C LEU A 114 0.16 -23.66 -6.82
N VAL A 115 0.76 -24.82 -6.59
CA VAL A 115 0.05 -26.11 -6.73
C VAL A 115 -1.13 -26.17 -5.76
N ASN A 116 -0.93 -25.74 -4.51
CA ASN A 116 -2.00 -25.69 -3.52
C ASN A 116 -3.10 -24.70 -3.94
N VAL A 117 -2.74 -23.50 -4.42
CA VAL A 117 -3.69 -22.49 -4.93
C VAL A 117 -4.57 -23.08 -6.04
N LYS A 118 -3.99 -23.82 -6.98
CA LYS A 118 -4.75 -24.48 -8.06
C LYS A 118 -5.73 -25.53 -7.53
N ASN A 119 -5.35 -26.20 -6.47
CA ASN A 119 -6.13 -27.23 -5.81
C ASN A 119 -7.01 -26.67 -4.69
N ILE A 120 -7.15 -25.34 -4.57
CA ILE A 120 -8.09 -24.73 -3.63
C ILE A 120 -9.44 -25.33 -3.95
N ARG A 121 -9.95 -26.10 -2.99
CA ARG A 121 -11.28 -26.64 -3.12
C ARG A 121 -12.22 -25.46 -3.02
N GLU A 122 -13.03 -25.27 -4.06
CA GLU A 122 -14.26 -24.48 -4.00
C GLU A 122 -15.32 -25.19 -3.12
N ASP A 123 -14.87 -25.88 -2.06
CA ASP A 123 -15.63 -26.79 -1.22
C ASP A 123 -17.00 -26.16 -0.93
N LYS A 124 -18.07 -26.92 -1.23
CA LYS A 124 -19.48 -26.55 -1.06
C LYS A 124 -19.64 -25.62 0.14
N LEU A 125 -19.64 -24.32 -0.15
CA LEU A 125 -19.74 -23.29 0.87
C LEU A 125 -21.02 -23.55 1.66
N SER A 126 -20.91 -23.55 2.98
CA SER A 126 -22.06 -23.86 3.81
C SER A 126 -23.14 -22.79 3.61
N HIS A 127 -24.41 -23.16 3.76
CA HIS A 127 -25.51 -22.17 3.77
C HIS A 127 -25.26 -21.04 4.80
N ARG A 128 -24.56 -21.37 5.89
CA ARG A 128 -24.11 -20.40 6.90
C ARG A 128 -23.12 -19.39 6.33
N PHE A 129 -22.18 -19.81 5.49
CA PHE A 129 -21.26 -18.89 4.82
C PHE A 129 -22.02 -17.89 3.96
N HIS A 130 -22.93 -18.35 3.10
CA HIS A 130 -23.71 -17.46 2.24
C HIS A 130 -24.49 -16.43 3.06
N PHE A 131 -25.10 -16.86 4.17
CA PHE A 131 -25.84 -15.99 5.08
C PHE A 131 -24.95 -14.93 5.73
N VAL A 132 -23.83 -15.34 6.35
CA VAL A 132 -22.91 -14.38 7.01
C VAL A 132 -22.27 -13.46 5.98
N PHE A 133 -21.87 -13.97 4.80
CA PHE A 133 -21.35 -13.15 3.70
C PHE A 133 -22.38 -12.11 3.25
N ALA A 134 -23.65 -12.47 3.08
CA ALA A 134 -24.72 -11.56 2.70
C ALA A 134 -24.95 -10.46 3.76
N ILE A 135 -24.91 -10.82 5.05
CA ILE A 135 -24.97 -9.83 6.15
C ILE A 135 -23.78 -8.88 6.09
N THR A 136 -22.56 -9.40 5.94
CA THR A 136 -21.36 -8.57 5.85
C THR A 136 -21.42 -7.62 4.66
N VAL A 137 -21.91 -8.08 3.50
CA VAL A 137 -22.19 -7.22 2.33
C VAL A 137 -23.21 -6.14 2.67
N ALA A 138 -24.36 -6.51 3.24
CA ALA A 138 -25.42 -5.55 3.59
C ALA A 138 -24.93 -4.47 4.56
N VAL A 139 -24.22 -4.85 5.62
CA VAL A 139 -23.62 -3.90 6.58
C VAL A 139 -22.62 -2.98 5.88
N THR A 140 -21.75 -3.53 5.02
CA THR A 140 -20.75 -2.75 4.29
C THR A 140 -21.40 -1.71 3.37
N VAL A 141 -22.46 -2.10 2.65
CA VAL A 141 -23.24 -1.20 1.78
C VAL A 141 -23.91 -0.12 2.61
N LEU A 142 -24.60 -0.49 3.70
CA LEU A 142 -25.32 0.47 4.56
C LEU A 142 -24.38 1.50 5.20
N VAL A 143 -23.23 1.06 5.72
CA VAL A 143 -22.23 1.96 6.31
C VAL A 143 -21.63 2.89 5.26
N SER A 144 -21.38 2.39 4.04
CA SER A 144 -20.87 3.21 2.94
C SER A 144 -21.89 4.27 2.51
N LEU A 145 -23.18 3.91 2.44
CA LEU A 145 -24.25 4.86 2.14
C LEU A 145 -24.42 5.90 3.25
N ALA A 146 -24.40 5.48 4.52
CA ALA A 146 -24.51 6.39 5.65
C ALA A 146 -23.38 7.43 5.69
N TYR A 147 -22.19 7.07 5.23
CA TYR A 147 -21.07 7.99 5.06
C TYR A 147 -21.37 9.06 3.98
N TYR A 148 -21.78 8.63 2.78
CA TYR A 148 -22.06 9.57 1.68
C TYR A 148 -23.31 10.43 1.90
N MET A 149 -24.18 10.08 2.84
CA MET A 149 -25.27 10.96 3.30
C MET A 149 -24.79 12.09 4.23
N GLN A 150 -23.58 11.99 4.80
CA GLN A 150 -23.02 12.97 5.74
C GLN A 150 -22.09 13.99 5.07
N ILE A 151 -21.71 13.77 3.82
CA ILE A 151 -20.75 14.62 3.12
C ILE A 151 -21.31 15.12 1.80
N ASN A 152 -20.83 16.29 1.37
CA ASN A 152 -20.99 16.74 -0.01
C ASN A 152 -19.98 15.99 -0.87
N ILE A 153 -20.47 15.12 -1.76
CA ILE A 153 -19.62 14.25 -2.56
C ILE A 153 -18.79 15.11 -3.52
N PRO A 154 -17.44 15.09 -3.43
CA PRO A 154 -16.59 15.91 -4.28
C PRO A 154 -16.88 15.70 -5.78
N LEU A 155 -17.10 14.44 -6.19
CA LEU A 155 -17.44 14.08 -7.57
C LEU A 155 -18.69 14.81 -8.10
N LEU A 156 -19.70 15.05 -7.26
CA LEU A 156 -20.89 15.81 -7.67
C LEU A 156 -20.56 17.28 -7.90
N GLY A 157 -19.69 17.86 -7.07
CA GLY A 157 -19.21 19.24 -7.24
C GLY A 157 -18.54 19.49 -8.60
N VAL A 158 -17.92 18.47 -9.21
CA VAL A 158 -17.39 18.58 -10.58
C VAL A 158 -18.52 18.78 -11.59
N PHE A 159 -19.60 18.01 -11.48
CA PHE A 159 -20.74 18.13 -12.38
C PHE A 159 -21.49 19.46 -12.20
N ASP A 160 -21.41 20.03 -11.00
CA ASP A 160 -21.94 21.36 -10.68
C ASP A 160 -21.03 22.51 -11.15
N GLY A 161 -19.85 22.21 -11.72
CA GLY A 161 -18.91 23.20 -12.24
C GLY A 161 -18.08 23.91 -11.17
N ALA A 162 -17.88 23.29 -10.00
CA ALA A 162 -17.06 23.86 -8.93
C ALA A 162 -15.61 24.10 -9.37
N GLN A 163 -15.02 25.19 -8.88
CA GLN A 163 -13.63 25.54 -9.18
C GLN A 163 -12.65 24.62 -8.45
N ALA A 164 -11.42 24.52 -8.95
CA ALA A 164 -10.39 23.62 -8.40
C ALA A 164 -10.12 23.84 -6.89
N LYS A 165 -10.22 25.08 -6.41
CA LYS A 165 -10.07 25.43 -4.98
C LYS A 165 -11.21 24.84 -4.13
N ASP A 166 -12.45 24.99 -4.57
CA ASP A 166 -13.63 24.51 -3.84
C ASP A 166 -13.67 22.97 -3.82
N LEU A 167 -13.26 22.33 -4.92
CA LEU A 167 -13.08 20.88 -4.98
C LEU A 167 -12.01 20.38 -4.02
N ALA A 168 -10.93 21.14 -3.82
CA ALA A 168 -9.89 20.80 -2.85
C ALA A 168 -10.39 20.89 -1.40
N VAL A 169 -11.26 21.87 -1.09
CA VAL A 169 -11.92 21.99 0.23
C VAL A 169 -12.88 20.83 0.47
N LEU A 170 -13.78 20.54 -0.47
CA LEU A 170 -14.70 19.40 -0.38
C LEU A 170 -13.95 18.06 -0.18
N ARG A 171 -12.80 17.90 -0.82
CA ARG A 171 -11.92 16.74 -0.63
C ARG A 171 -11.31 16.69 0.78
N SER A 172 -10.93 17.85 1.33
CA SER A 172 -10.38 17.97 2.68
C SER A 172 -11.41 17.58 3.73
N GLU A 173 -12.63 18.11 3.60
CA GLU A 173 -13.79 17.81 4.45
C GLU A 173 -14.19 16.34 4.40
N ALA A 174 -14.14 15.73 3.20
CA ALA A 174 -14.39 14.30 3.02
C ALA A 174 -13.24 13.41 3.54
N GLY A 175 -12.13 13.97 4.01
CA GLY A 175 -10.95 13.19 4.42
C GLY A 175 -10.42 13.64 5.77
N ASN A 176 -9.45 14.56 5.74
CA ASN A 176 -8.66 14.96 6.89
C ASN A 176 -9.44 15.78 7.92
N ASP A 177 -10.49 16.49 7.48
CA ASP A 177 -11.30 17.38 8.31
C ASP A 177 -12.71 16.82 8.57
N PHE A 178 -12.91 15.53 8.36
CA PHE A 178 -14.19 14.89 8.63
C PHE A 178 -14.48 14.88 10.14
N THR A 179 -15.54 15.57 10.57
CA THR A 179 -15.92 15.74 11.98
C THR A 179 -16.24 14.43 12.72
N GLY A 180 -16.62 13.38 11.99
CA GLY A 180 -16.88 12.05 12.55
C GLY A 180 -15.64 11.16 12.65
N LYS A 181 -15.84 9.91 13.11
CA LYS A 181 -14.75 8.91 13.18
C LYS A 181 -14.51 8.30 11.79
N TYR A 182 -13.84 9.03 10.89
CA TYR A 182 -13.59 8.65 9.49
C TYR A 182 -13.07 7.21 9.32
N TRP A 183 -12.14 6.79 10.18
CA TRP A 183 -11.55 5.44 10.16
C TRP A 183 -12.60 4.31 10.21
N ARG A 184 -13.75 4.54 10.87
CA ARG A 184 -14.84 3.57 10.93
C ARG A 184 -15.49 3.38 9.56
N TYR A 185 -15.69 4.47 8.81
CA TYR A 185 -16.27 4.39 7.47
C TYR A 185 -15.26 3.82 6.47
N ALA A 186 -13.99 4.26 6.54
CA ALA A 186 -12.88 3.75 5.73
C ALA A 186 -12.73 2.23 5.86
N LEU A 187 -12.87 1.68 7.07
CA LEU A 187 -12.83 0.24 7.31
C LEU A 187 -13.82 -0.55 6.42
N PHE A 188 -15.06 -0.07 6.28
CA PHE A 188 -16.08 -0.74 5.49
C PHE A 188 -15.98 -0.38 4.00
N LYS A 189 -15.95 0.91 3.67
CA LYS A 189 -15.98 1.38 2.26
C LYS A 189 -14.71 1.04 1.49
N ASP A 190 -13.57 0.95 2.19
CA ASP A 190 -12.27 0.68 1.57
C ASP A 190 -11.78 -0.75 1.82
N SER A 191 -11.47 -1.10 3.07
CA SER A 191 -10.83 -2.39 3.37
C SER A 191 -11.79 -3.58 3.17
N LEU A 192 -12.94 -3.57 3.85
CA LEU A 192 -13.87 -4.70 3.82
C LEU A 192 -14.52 -4.87 2.45
N LEU A 193 -14.89 -3.78 1.78
CA LEU A 193 -15.42 -3.84 0.41
C LEU A 193 -14.40 -4.47 -0.57
N SER A 194 -13.12 -4.13 -0.47
CA SER A 194 -12.07 -4.73 -1.30
C SER A 194 -11.95 -6.25 -1.09
N LEU A 195 -12.09 -6.72 0.15
CA LEU A 195 -12.08 -8.14 0.49
C LEU A 195 -13.32 -8.88 -0.02
N LEU A 196 -14.50 -8.28 0.11
CA LEU A 196 -15.75 -8.86 -0.39
C LEU A 196 -15.75 -8.96 -1.93
N ILE A 197 -15.12 -8.00 -2.61
CA ILE A 197 -14.89 -8.07 -4.06
C ILE A 197 -13.96 -9.23 -4.41
N LEU A 198 -12.88 -9.43 -3.67
CA LEU A 198 -11.99 -10.58 -3.92
C LEU A 198 -12.71 -11.92 -3.72
N ILE A 199 -13.48 -12.08 -2.64
CA ILE A 199 -14.27 -13.29 -2.39
C ILE A 199 -15.25 -13.52 -3.55
N SER A 200 -16.05 -12.50 -3.88
CA SER A 200 -17.05 -12.61 -4.96
C SER A 200 -16.40 -12.82 -6.33
N PHE A 201 -15.19 -12.29 -6.57
CA PHE A 201 -14.42 -12.53 -7.78
C PHE A 201 -14.06 -14.01 -7.93
N PHE A 202 -13.51 -14.65 -6.90
CA PHE A 202 -13.17 -16.08 -6.96
C PHE A 202 -14.41 -16.98 -7.03
N LEU A 203 -15.55 -16.53 -6.49
CA LEU A 203 -16.80 -17.26 -6.51
C LEU A 203 -17.72 -16.93 -7.70
N ARG A 204 -17.32 -16.01 -8.60
CA ARG A 204 -18.20 -15.43 -9.64
C ARG A 204 -18.83 -16.44 -10.59
N HIS A 205 -18.24 -17.62 -10.72
CA HIS A 205 -18.76 -18.71 -11.56
C HIS A 205 -19.93 -19.46 -10.92
N HIS A 206 -20.27 -19.15 -9.65
CA HIS A 206 -21.29 -19.86 -8.86
C HIS A 206 -22.52 -19.01 -8.58
N GLY A 207 -23.67 -19.42 -9.14
CA GLY A 207 -25.01 -18.96 -8.76
C GLY A 207 -25.14 -17.45 -8.48
N VAL A 208 -25.45 -17.12 -7.22
CA VAL A 208 -25.71 -15.74 -6.76
C VAL A 208 -24.48 -14.82 -6.93
N TYR A 209 -23.26 -15.35 -6.86
CA TYR A 209 -22.05 -14.52 -6.94
C TYR A 209 -21.79 -13.94 -8.33
N ARG A 210 -22.39 -14.54 -9.38
CA ARG A 210 -22.40 -13.96 -10.73
C ARG A 210 -23.03 -12.57 -10.75
N PHE A 211 -24.00 -12.33 -9.87
CA PHE A 211 -24.68 -11.03 -9.73
C PHE A 211 -24.07 -10.17 -8.61
N VAL A 212 -23.62 -10.78 -7.51
CA VAL A 212 -23.02 -10.02 -6.40
C VAL A 212 -21.70 -9.36 -6.81
N PHE A 213 -20.85 -10.05 -7.58
CA PHE A 213 -19.57 -9.51 -8.02
C PHE A 213 -19.72 -8.18 -8.80
N PRO A 214 -20.51 -8.08 -9.89
CA PRO A 214 -20.66 -6.83 -10.63
C PRO A 214 -21.30 -5.72 -9.79
N VAL A 215 -22.22 -6.04 -8.86
CA VAL A 215 -22.81 -5.04 -7.94
C VAL A 215 -21.76 -4.46 -7.00
N LEU A 216 -20.96 -5.31 -6.35
CA LEU A 216 -19.89 -4.86 -5.47
C LEU A 216 -18.81 -4.10 -6.24
N LEU A 217 -18.46 -4.55 -7.46
CA LEU A 217 -17.53 -3.86 -8.32
C LEU A 217 -18.04 -2.45 -8.67
N GLY A 218 -19.31 -2.31 -9.04
CA GLY A 218 -19.94 -1.01 -9.30
C GLY A 218 -19.87 -0.08 -8.09
N LEU A 219 -20.22 -0.59 -6.91
CA LEU A 219 -20.11 0.17 -5.66
C LEU A 219 -18.67 0.61 -5.38
N ARG A 220 -17.68 -0.27 -5.58
CA ARG A 220 -16.28 0.08 -5.35
C ARG A 220 -15.74 1.07 -6.35
N CYS A 221 -16.13 0.96 -7.63
CA CYS A 221 -15.82 1.97 -8.63
C CYS A 221 -16.38 3.34 -8.21
N PHE A 222 -17.62 3.39 -7.71
CA PHE A 222 -18.20 4.61 -7.16
C PHE A 222 -17.38 5.16 -5.99
N VAL A 223 -17.08 4.33 -4.98
CA VAL A 223 -16.27 4.74 -3.81
C VAL A 223 -14.90 5.27 -4.24
N CYS A 224 -14.22 4.60 -5.18
CA CYS A 224 -12.91 5.01 -5.67
C CYS A 224 -12.93 6.36 -6.42
N LEU A 225 -14.07 6.72 -7.03
CA LEU A 225 -14.21 7.95 -7.83
C LEU A 225 -14.84 9.11 -7.03
N ALA A 226 -15.60 8.81 -5.98
CA ALA A 226 -16.36 9.78 -5.19
C ALA A 226 -15.48 10.90 -4.62
N ASP A 227 -14.27 10.56 -4.17
CA ASP A 227 -13.33 11.50 -3.54
C ASP A 227 -12.40 12.18 -4.56
N ILE A 228 -12.57 11.94 -5.87
CA ILE A 228 -11.73 12.43 -6.99
C ILE A 228 -10.23 12.08 -6.86
N GLN A 229 -9.90 11.15 -5.98
CA GLN A 229 -8.51 10.71 -5.78
C GLN A 229 -8.08 9.70 -6.85
N LYS A 230 -6.85 9.84 -7.37
CA LYS A 230 -6.31 8.99 -8.44
C LYS A 230 -5.94 7.59 -7.96
N GLY A 231 -5.44 7.49 -6.73
CA GLY A 231 -4.90 6.25 -6.16
C GLY A 231 -5.91 5.10 -6.06
N PRO A 232 -7.12 5.30 -5.49
CA PRO A 232 -8.07 4.21 -5.24
C PRO A 232 -8.46 3.39 -6.49
N ILE A 233 -8.69 4.02 -7.65
CA ILE A 233 -9.09 3.30 -8.86
C ILE A 233 -7.93 2.47 -9.44
N ILE A 234 -6.71 3.01 -9.42
CA ILE A 234 -5.50 2.30 -9.85
C ILE A 234 -5.27 1.08 -8.95
N ASN A 235 -5.46 1.27 -7.64
CA ASN A 235 -5.34 0.23 -6.64
C ASN A 235 -6.34 -0.91 -6.86
N LEU A 236 -7.58 -0.60 -7.24
CA LEU A 236 -8.60 -1.59 -7.58
C LEU A 236 -8.21 -2.40 -8.82
N LEU A 237 -7.74 -1.76 -9.89
CA LEU A 237 -7.32 -2.44 -11.11
C LEU A 237 -6.16 -3.40 -10.86
N ILE A 238 -5.17 -2.96 -10.09
CA ILE A 238 -4.05 -3.80 -9.66
C ILE A 238 -4.53 -4.99 -8.82
N LEU A 239 -5.43 -4.76 -7.85
CA LEU A 239 -5.98 -5.81 -7.00
C LEU A 239 -6.67 -6.91 -7.82
N LEU A 240 -7.49 -6.53 -8.81
CA LEU A 240 -8.16 -7.47 -9.71
C LEU A 240 -7.18 -8.18 -10.63
N MET A 241 -6.13 -7.50 -11.10
CA MET A 241 -5.06 -8.12 -11.90
C MET A 241 -4.30 -9.19 -11.09
N LEU A 242 -4.00 -8.91 -9.83
CA LEU A 242 -3.41 -9.89 -8.91
C LEU A 242 -4.36 -11.06 -8.69
N ALA A 243 -5.64 -10.82 -8.40
CA ALA A 243 -6.63 -11.88 -8.24
C ALA A 243 -6.71 -12.80 -9.48
N TYR A 244 -6.69 -12.20 -10.68
CA TYR A 244 -6.65 -12.94 -11.95
C TYR A 244 -5.37 -13.78 -12.11
N PHE A 245 -4.20 -13.25 -11.70
CA PHE A 245 -2.96 -14.03 -11.72
C PHE A 245 -3.06 -15.28 -10.85
N PHE A 246 -3.63 -15.18 -9.64
CA PHE A 246 -3.73 -16.34 -8.74
C PHE A 246 -4.74 -17.38 -9.25
N GLU A 247 -5.81 -16.96 -9.93
CA GLU A 247 -6.77 -17.88 -10.56
C GLU A 247 -6.16 -18.61 -11.76
N LYS A 248 -5.47 -17.91 -12.67
CA LYS A 248 -5.00 -18.47 -13.95
C LYS A 248 -3.53 -18.89 -13.96
N GLN A 249 -2.77 -18.50 -12.95
CA GLN A 249 -1.31 -18.69 -12.80
C GLN A 249 -0.46 -18.11 -13.95
N ARG A 250 -1.09 -17.33 -14.83
CA ARG A 250 -0.49 -16.71 -16.00
C ARG A 250 -1.21 -15.39 -16.26
N ILE A 251 -0.45 -14.32 -16.45
CA ILE A 251 -0.96 -13.07 -17.03
C ILE A 251 -0.57 -13.09 -18.51
N SER A 252 -1.55 -12.96 -19.40
CA SER A 252 -1.26 -12.75 -20.81
C SER A 252 -0.73 -11.33 -21.02
N LYS A 253 0.25 -11.15 -21.92
CA LYS A 253 0.79 -9.82 -22.25
C LYS A 253 -0.33 -8.85 -22.65
N LYS A 254 -1.38 -9.34 -23.31
CA LYS A 254 -2.57 -8.55 -23.69
C LYS A 254 -3.30 -7.94 -22.49
N ILE A 255 -3.53 -8.71 -21.43
CA ILE A 255 -4.21 -8.21 -20.21
C ILE A 255 -3.34 -7.17 -19.51
N LEU A 256 -2.03 -7.43 -19.42
CA LEU A 256 -1.08 -6.48 -18.82
C LEU A 256 -1.08 -5.15 -19.58
N VAL A 257 -0.94 -5.20 -20.91
CA VAL A 257 -0.92 -4.01 -21.77
C VAL A 257 -2.27 -3.28 -21.74
N SER A 258 -3.39 -4.02 -21.81
CA SER A 258 -4.73 -3.43 -21.72
C SER A 258 -4.99 -2.74 -20.38
N THR A 259 -4.57 -3.35 -19.27
CA THR A 259 -4.73 -2.77 -17.93
C THR A 259 -3.82 -1.56 -17.76
N GLY A 260 -2.58 -1.65 -18.25
CA GLY A 260 -1.64 -0.52 -18.26
C GLY A 260 -2.16 0.67 -19.07
N MET A 261 -2.69 0.43 -20.28
CA MET A 261 -3.30 1.48 -21.10
C MET A 261 -4.51 2.12 -20.41
N LEU A 262 -5.34 1.32 -19.74
CA LEU A 262 -6.49 1.83 -18.97
C LEU A 262 -6.04 2.69 -17.78
N ILE A 263 -5.01 2.28 -17.05
CA ILE A 263 -4.44 3.06 -15.95
C ILE A 263 -3.87 4.38 -16.48
N CYS A 264 -3.08 4.35 -17.55
CA CYS A 264 -2.52 5.54 -18.15
C CYS A 264 -3.60 6.50 -18.65
N SER A 265 -4.64 6.00 -19.33
CA SER A 265 -5.73 6.84 -19.83
C SER A 265 -6.52 7.49 -18.70
N LEU A 266 -6.79 6.75 -17.62
CA LEU A 266 -7.43 7.30 -16.42
C LEU A 266 -6.57 8.40 -15.79
N ILE A 267 -5.27 8.17 -15.63
CA ILE A 267 -4.35 9.17 -15.06
C ILE A 267 -4.35 10.45 -15.91
N ILE A 268 -4.21 10.33 -17.23
CA ILE A 268 -4.20 11.46 -18.16
C ILE A 268 -5.52 12.23 -18.08
N ALA A 269 -6.66 11.53 -18.15
CA ALA A 269 -7.98 12.15 -18.01
C ALA A 269 -8.10 12.91 -16.69
N MET A 270 -7.64 12.33 -15.58
CA MET A 270 -7.68 13.00 -14.28
C MET A 270 -6.75 14.21 -14.19
N TYR A 271 -5.62 14.23 -14.89
CA TYR A 271 -4.74 15.42 -14.93
C TYR A 271 -5.33 16.52 -15.82
N TYR A 272 -5.88 16.17 -16.97
CA TYR A 272 -6.49 17.12 -17.89
C TYR A 272 -7.75 17.76 -17.29
N PHE A 273 -8.72 16.94 -16.89
CA PHE A 273 -10.04 17.42 -16.49
C PHE A 273 -10.09 17.97 -15.06
N PHE A 274 -9.35 17.38 -14.10
CA PHE A 274 -9.44 17.80 -12.70
C PHE A 274 -8.34 18.75 -12.25
N MET A 275 -7.17 18.72 -12.91
CA MET A 275 -6.03 19.56 -12.52
C MET A 275 -5.73 20.66 -13.53
N GLY A 276 -6.48 20.75 -14.63
CA GLY A 276 -6.32 21.78 -15.65
C GLY A 276 -4.95 21.77 -16.32
N VAL A 277 -4.27 20.61 -16.30
CA VAL A 277 -2.90 20.49 -16.82
C VAL A 277 -2.92 20.59 -18.33
N ASP A 278 -2.08 21.47 -18.87
CA ASP A 278 -1.93 21.66 -20.30
C ASP A 278 -0.74 20.83 -20.79
N PHE A 279 -1.02 19.65 -21.34
CA PHE A 279 -0.01 18.73 -21.87
C PHE A 279 0.79 19.29 -23.05
N SER A 280 0.46 20.48 -23.57
CA SER A 280 1.30 21.18 -24.55
C SER A 280 2.51 21.88 -23.92
N LYS A 281 2.56 22.02 -22.59
CA LYS A 281 3.67 22.64 -21.85
C LYS A 281 4.57 21.58 -21.23
N ASP A 282 5.86 21.62 -21.53
CA ASP A 282 6.84 20.67 -20.99
C ASP A 282 6.96 20.76 -19.44
N SER A 283 6.75 21.95 -18.86
CA SER A 283 6.75 22.18 -17.40
C SER A 283 5.66 21.41 -16.66
N ASP A 284 4.55 21.16 -17.34
CA ASP A 284 3.38 20.49 -16.77
C ASP A 284 3.58 18.97 -16.76
N ILE A 285 4.31 18.44 -17.75
CA ILE A 285 4.68 17.02 -17.84
C ILE A 285 5.73 16.66 -16.79
N SER A 286 6.76 17.50 -16.59
CA SER A 286 7.77 17.29 -15.56
C SER A 286 7.14 17.28 -14.16
N GLY A 287 6.19 18.17 -13.87
CA GLY A 287 5.43 18.19 -12.61
C GLY A 287 4.63 16.91 -12.34
N ILE A 288 4.10 16.25 -13.38
CA ILE A 288 3.42 14.94 -13.23
C ILE A 288 4.41 13.85 -12.83
N LEU A 289 5.56 13.79 -13.51
CA LEU A 289 6.60 12.79 -13.23
C LEU A 289 7.15 12.98 -11.82
N LEU A 290 7.39 14.22 -11.40
CA LEU A 290 7.78 14.58 -10.04
C LEU A 290 6.78 14.04 -9.02
N ARG A 291 5.49 14.27 -9.23
CA ARG A 291 4.45 13.79 -8.29
C ARG A 291 4.38 12.26 -8.21
N ILE A 292 4.69 11.54 -9.29
CA ILE A 292 4.71 10.07 -9.31
C ILE A 292 5.95 9.51 -8.61
N PHE A 293 7.13 10.05 -8.90
CA PHE A 293 8.40 9.47 -8.46
C PHE A 293 8.97 10.10 -7.18
N VAL A 294 8.78 11.41 -6.97
CA VAL A 294 9.34 12.16 -5.84
C VAL A 294 8.31 12.39 -4.74
N GLY A 295 7.04 12.62 -5.11
CA GLY A 295 6.00 13.06 -4.16
C GLY A 295 5.75 12.15 -2.96
N GLN A 296 6.12 10.87 -3.01
CA GLN A 296 6.04 9.94 -1.88
C GLN A 296 7.34 9.84 -1.06
N GLY A 297 8.49 10.19 -1.66
CA GLY A 297 9.81 10.13 -1.03
C GLY A 297 10.27 11.45 -0.40
N VAL A 298 9.69 12.58 -0.83
CA VAL A 298 10.09 13.93 -0.37
C VAL A 298 9.92 14.15 1.13
N GLY A 299 9.05 13.38 1.80
CA GLY A 299 8.91 13.43 3.25
C GLY A 299 10.17 13.01 4.01
N VAL A 300 11.09 12.23 3.40
CA VAL A 300 12.33 11.78 4.04
C VAL A 300 13.31 12.94 4.28
N PRO A 301 13.71 13.74 3.27
CA PRO A 301 14.60 14.88 3.53
C PRO A 301 13.94 15.93 4.43
N TRP A 302 12.64 16.21 4.28
CA TRP A 302 11.93 17.10 5.21
C TRP A 302 11.92 16.58 6.66
N SER A 303 11.90 15.26 6.86
CA SER A 303 12.05 14.69 8.20
C SER A 303 13.43 14.96 8.82
N MET A 304 14.47 15.12 7.99
CA MET A 304 15.80 15.51 8.46
C MET A 304 15.86 16.97 8.87
N VAL A 305 15.28 17.84 8.05
CA VAL A 305 15.12 19.27 8.37
C VAL A 305 14.32 19.46 9.66
N TRP A 306 13.26 18.66 9.85
CA TRP A 306 12.49 18.65 11.09
C TRP A 306 13.36 18.39 12.32
N VAL A 307 14.15 17.33 12.29
CA VAL A 307 15.03 16.96 13.42
C VAL A 307 16.07 18.04 13.68
N GLU A 308 16.60 18.69 12.64
CA GLU A 308 17.56 19.77 12.79
C GLU A 308 16.95 21.00 13.49
N GLN A 309 15.68 21.32 13.19
CA GLN A 309 14.99 22.49 13.74
C GLN A 309 14.36 22.25 15.12
N TYR A 310 13.72 21.09 15.31
CA TYR A 310 12.86 20.79 16.46
C TYR A 310 13.40 19.67 17.36
N GLY A 311 14.47 18.98 16.94
CA GLY A 311 14.98 17.80 17.62
C GLY A 311 14.19 16.52 17.32
N TYR A 312 14.60 15.43 17.98
CA TYR A 312 13.93 14.14 17.84
C TYR A 312 12.57 14.13 18.54
N LEU A 313 11.61 13.39 17.97
CA LEU A 313 10.28 13.22 18.56
C LEU A 313 10.24 12.21 19.71
N GLU A 314 11.30 11.41 19.90
CA GLU A 314 11.43 10.45 21.01
C GLU A 314 10.26 9.47 21.19
N GLY A 315 9.52 9.17 20.11
CA GLY A 315 8.37 8.27 20.13
C GLY A 315 7.01 8.96 20.19
N LEU A 316 6.94 10.30 20.16
CA LEU A 316 5.65 11.02 20.19
C LEU A 316 4.79 10.79 18.95
N SER A 317 5.39 10.42 17.80
CA SER A 317 4.62 10.06 16.60
C SER A 317 4.02 8.66 16.67
N LEU A 318 4.37 7.86 17.69
CA LEU A 318 3.83 6.51 17.84
C LEU A 318 2.33 6.57 18.11
N PRO A 319 1.53 5.61 17.57
CA PRO A 319 0.10 5.56 17.81
C PRO A 319 -0.21 5.41 19.30
N ASN A 320 -0.94 6.37 19.86
CA ASN A 320 -1.46 6.32 21.23
C ASN A 320 -3.01 6.23 21.23
N PRO A 321 -3.59 5.06 20.91
CA PRO A 321 -5.03 4.93 20.81
C PRO A 321 -5.68 5.24 22.17
N ALA A 322 -6.63 6.19 22.17
CA ALA A 322 -7.36 6.64 23.36
C ALA A 322 -6.46 7.17 24.50
N ASN A 323 -5.25 7.65 24.18
CA ASN A 323 -4.29 8.15 25.17
C ASN A 323 -3.99 7.14 26.29
N LEU A 324 -3.89 5.85 25.95
CA LEU A 324 -3.54 4.79 26.89
C LEU A 324 -2.12 4.93 27.46
N LEU A 325 -1.21 5.50 26.68
CA LEU A 325 0.17 5.76 27.07
C LEU A 325 0.32 7.19 27.61
N PRO A 326 1.26 7.45 28.54
CA PRO A 326 1.43 8.75 29.21
C PRO A 326 2.18 9.76 28.34
N PHE A 327 1.78 9.91 27.07
CA PHE A 327 2.30 10.93 26.16
C PHE A 327 1.21 11.46 25.23
N ILE A 328 1.39 12.69 24.75
CA ILE A 328 0.48 13.29 23.77
C ILE A 328 0.96 12.89 22.38
N HIS A 329 0.09 12.23 21.62
CA HIS A 329 0.42 11.82 20.26
C HIS A 329 0.60 13.05 19.35
N SER A 330 1.77 13.16 18.73
CA SER A 330 2.07 14.15 17.69
C SER A 330 1.54 13.66 16.34
N ARG A 331 0.83 14.53 15.62
CA ARG A 331 0.37 14.26 14.25
C ARG A 331 1.49 14.58 13.28
N TYR A 332 2.63 13.91 13.43
CA TYR A 332 3.88 14.24 12.76
C TYR A 332 3.75 14.55 11.26
N SER A 333 3.02 13.74 10.50
CA SER A 333 2.84 14.00 9.05
C SER A 333 2.05 15.27 8.73
N VAL A 334 1.16 15.70 9.63
CA VAL A 334 0.45 16.98 9.51
C VAL A 334 1.38 18.11 9.94
N GLU A 335 2.02 17.98 11.10
CA GLU A 335 2.99 18.97 11.60
C GLU A 335 4.13 19.22 10.58
N LEU A 336 4.62 18.16 9.92
CA LEU A 336 5.60 18.27 8.83
C LEU A 336 5.04 19.03 7.62
N MET A 337 3.78 18.79 7.25
CA MET A 337 3.12 19.55 6.19
C MET A 337 2.95 21.03 6.57
N GLU A 338 2.64 21.31 7.84
CA GLU A 338 2.48 22.66 8.37
C GLU A 338 3.79 23.45 8.36
N MET A 339 4.92 22.79 8.64
CA MET A 339 6.25 23.39 8.50
C MET A 339 6.56 23.76 7.05
N VAL A 340 6.25 22.88 6.11
CA VAL A 340 6.64 23.06 4.69
C VAL A 340 5.71 24.04 3.96
N PHE A 341 4.41 24.01 4.27
CA PHE A 341 3.38 24.80 3.58
C PHE A 341 2.45 25.54 4.57
N PRO A 342 2.96 26.51 5.34
CA PRO A 342 2.17 27.23 6.36
C PRO A 342 0.97 27.99 5.76
N GLU A 343 1.06 28.43 4.50
CA GLU A 343 0.01 29.15 3.78
C GLU A 343 -1.22 28.30 3.45
N LEU A 344 -1.09 26.98 3.38
CA LEU A 344 -2.24 26.09 3.15
C LEU A 344 -3.18 26.06 4.36
N ILE A 345 -2.62 26.14 5.57
CA ILE A 345 -3.40 26.23 6.82
C ILE A 345 -4.21 27.52 6.84
N TYR A 346 -3.60 28.64 6.43
CA TYR A 346 -4.29 29.92 6.34
C TYR A 346 -5.49 29.87 5.38
N ASN A 347 -5.42 29.02 4.35
CA ASN A 347 -6.50 28.77 3.40
C ASN A 347 -7.51 27.70 3.86
N GLY A 348 -7.42 27.20 5.10
CA GLY A 348 -8.29 26.15 5.64
C GLY A 348 -8.01 24.75 5.10
N ILE A 349 -6.85 24.53 4.49
CA ILE A 349 -6.48 23.24 3.88
C ILE A 349 -5.53 22.50 4.82
N ILE A 350 -6.05 21.48 5.52
CA ILE A 350 -5.24 20.59 6.36
C ILE A 350 -4.69 19.44 5.50
N GLY A 351 -3.44 19.60 5.06
CA GLY A 351 -2.70 18.56 4.34
C GLY A 351 -2.00 17.55 5.26
N SER A 352 -1.39 16.53 4.67
CA SER A 352 -0.44 15.66 5.34
C SER A 352 0.70 15.31 4.37
N MET A 353 1.92 15.27 4.90
CA MET A 353 3.13 14.85 4.20
C MET A 353 3.64 13.56 4.85
N PRO A 354 3.04 12.40 4.52
CA PRO A 354 3.52 11.14 5.05
C PRO A 354 4.89 10.79 4.43
N THR A 355 5.70 10.08 5.20
CA THR A 355 7.06 9.67 4.80
C THR A 355 7.18 8.15 4.80
N VAL A 356 8.24 7.64 4.18
CA VAL A 356 8.58 6.22 4.25
C VAL A 356 8.75 5.80 5.70
N PHE A 357 8.41 4.56 6.04
CA PHE A 357 8.48 4.08 7.41
C PHE A 357 9.79 4.39 8.15
N TYR A 358 10.93 4.32 7.46
CA TYR A 358 12.23 4.60 8.08
C TYR A 358 12.49 6.10 8.26
N GLY A 359 11.83 6.98 7.50
CA GLY A 359 11.93 8.43 7.63
C GLY A 359 11.28 8.93 8.92
N GLU A 360 10.13 8.37 9.28
CA GLU A 360 9.49 8.66 10.57
C GLU A 360 10.29 8.07 11.74
N LEU A 361 10.85 6.87 11.58
CA LEU A 361 11.72 6.30 12.60
C LEU A 361 13.03 7.06 12.78
N PHE A 362 13.55 7.64 11.70
CA PHE A 362 14.65 8.61 11.78
C PHE A 362 14.21 9.83 12.60
N ALA A 363 13.02 10.40 12.33
CA ALA A 363 12.54 11.58 13.06
C ALA A 363 12.32 11.33 14.56
N ASN A 364 12.03 10.09 14.96
CA ASN A 364 11.87 9.73 16.37
C ASN A 364 13.19 9.36 17.06
N PHE A 365 14.06 8.60 16.39
CA PHE A 365 15.16 7.90 17.07
C PHE A 365 16.50 7.94 16.31
N GLY A 366 16.57 8.65 15.18
CA GLY A 366 17.77 8.82 14.39
C GLY A 366 18.15 7.64 13.49
N VAL A 367 19.35 7.74 12.91
CA VAL A 367 19.84 6.86 11.83
C VAL A 367 19.94 5.39 12.24
N CYS A 368 20.40 5.11 13.47
CA CYS A 368 20.59 3.74 13.93
C CYS A 368 19.28 2.93 13.92
N VAL A 369 18.20 3.52 14.42
CA VAL A 369 16.88 2.86 14.42
C VAL A 369 16.31 2.77 13.01
N ALA A 370 16.51 3.79 12.17
CA ALA A 370 16.12 3.74 10.77
C ALA A 370 16.78 2.54 10.05
N ILE A 371 18.08 2.32 10.21
CA ILE A 371 18.82 1.20 9.62
C ILE A 371 18.28 -0.16 10.12
N VAL A 372 18.12 -0.31 11.43
CA VAL A 372 17.59 -1.56 12.02
C VAL A 372 16.18 -1.85 11.52
N SER A 373 15.35 -0.81 11.39
CA SER A 373 13.99 -0.95 10.89
C SER A 373 13.91 -1.47 9.46
N MET A 374 14.86 -1.12 8.59
CA MET A 374 14.92 -1.61 7.22
C MET A 374 15.15 -3.14 7.19
N LEU A 375 16.09 -3.64 8.00
CA LEU A 375 16.31 -5.08 8.15
C LEU A 375 15.06 -5.78 8.72
N ALA A 376 14.48 -5.20 9.77
CA ALA A 376 13.29 -5.74 10.43
C ALA A 376 12.09 -5.79 9.46
N MET A 377 11.89 -4.77 8.64
CA MET A 377 10.81 -4.73 7.64
C MET A 377 10.99 -5.82 6.58
N GLY A 378 12.21 -6.00 6.08
CA GLY A 378 12.51 -7.11 5.17
C GLY A 378 12.20 -8.48 5.76
N ALA A 379 12.61 -8.69 7.01
CA ALA A 379 12.34 -9.94 7.71
C ALA A 379 10.85 -10.17 7.98
N LEU A 380 10.11 -9.10 8.34
CA LEU A 380 8.67 -9.11 8.57
C LEU A 380 7.91 -9.48 7.29
N LEU A 381 8.16 -8.77 6.18
CA LEU A 381 7.51 -9.01 4.89
C LEU A 381 7.69 -10.45 4.43
N ARG A 382 8.93 -10.96 4.53
CA ARG A 382 9.22 -12.34 4.12
C ARG A 382 8.61 -13.36 5.06
N SER A 383 8.56 -13.08 6.35
CA SER A 383 7.90 -13.96 7.33
C SER A 383 6.39 -14.01 7.08
N ILE A 384 5.75 -12.89 6.73
CA ILE A 384 4.34 -12.85 6.33
C ILE A 384 4.12 -13.72 5.08
N ASP A 385 4.97 -13.59 4.06
CA ASP A 385 4.90 -14.41 2.84
C ASP A 385 5.03 -15.91 3.18
N ILE A 386 6.01 -16.29 4.01
CA ILE A 386 6.23 -17.69 4.42
C ILE A 386 5.04 -18.22 5.21
N TYR A 387 4.53 -17.45 6.18
CA TYR A 387 3.40 -17.86 7.00
C TYR A 387 2.14 -18.05 6.15
N CYS A 388 1.81 -17.07 5.30
CA CYS A 388 0.65 -17.13 4.44
C CYS A 388 0.77 -18.26 3.42
N GLN A 389 1.92 -18.45 2.78
CA GLN A 389 2.09 -19.52 1.79
C GLN A 389 2.14 -20.92 2.42
N SER A 390 2.57 -21.06 3.68
CA SER A 390 2.63 -22.35 4.40
C SER A 390 1.29 -22.76 5.01
N TYR A 391 0.65 -21.86 5.77
CA TYR A 391 -0.54 -22.16 6.58
C TYR A 391 -1.84 -21.68 5.94
N GLY A 392 -1.79 -20.58 5.19
CA GLY A 392 -2.96 -19.86 4.71
C GLY A 392 -3.35 -20.19 3.26
N GLY A 393 -2.64 -19.62 2.31
CA GLY A 393 -3.10 -19.33 0.96
C GLY A 393 -3.18 -20.51 -0.01
N GLY A 394 -3.07 -21.75 0.47
CA GLY A 394 -3.17 -22.94 -0.37
C GLY A 394 -4.44 -23.77 -0.17
N HIS A 395 -5.23 -23.53 0.88
CA HIS A 395 -6.27 -24.48 1.30
C HIS A 395 -7.71 -23.95 1.19
N THR A 396 -7.91 -22.63 1.28
CA THR A 396 -9.25 -22.02 1.21
C THR A 396 -9.21 -20.71 0.44
N ILE A 397 -10.35 -20.34 -0.18
CA ILE A 397 -10.53 -19.04 -0.84
C ILE A 397 -10.28 -17.90 0.14
N ILE A 398 -10.76 -18.02 1.38
CA ILE A 398 -10.63 -16.96 2.40
C ILE A 398 -9.17 -16.67 2.71
N ASN A 399 -8.35 -17.70 2.90
CA ASN A 399 -6.93 -17.49 3.18
C ASN A 399 -6.17 -16.89 1.98
N MET A 400 -6.54 -17.28 0.76
CA MET A 400 -5.98 -16.67 -0.45
C MET A 400 -6.36 -15.18 -0.54
N VAL A 401 -7.61 -14.83 -0.22
CA VAL A 401 -8.09 -13.45 -0.17
C VAL A 401 -7.35 -12.64 0.89
N ILE A 402 -7.15 -13.19 2.10
CA ILE A 402 -6.34 -12.55 3.15
C ILE A 402 -4.91 -12.31 2.65
N TYR A 403 -4.30 -13.28 1.97
CA TYR A 403 -2.95 -13.12 1.44
C TYR A 403 -2.87 -12.05 0.34
N LEU A 404 -3.83 -12.02 -0.60
CA LEU A 404 -3.92 -10.97 -1.62
C LEU A 404 -4.08 -9.58 -1.01
N PHE A 405 -4.92 -9.47 0.03
CA PHE A 405 -5.08 -8.24 0.78
C PHE A 405 -3.77 -7.79 1.42
N LEU A 406 -3.07 -8.70 2.11
CA LEU A 406 -1.76 -8.43 2.70
C LEU A 406 -0.73 -7.98 1.67
N ILE A 407 -0.67 -8.63 0.49
CA ILE A 407 0.21 -8.19 -0.61
C ILE A 407 -0.05 -6.72 -0.94
N THR A 408 -1.33 -6.34 -1.11
CA THR A 408 -1.68 -4.97 -1.50
C THR A 408 -1.60 -3.95 -0.37
N ASP A 409 -1.79 -4.37 0.88
CA ASP A 409 -1.78 -3.50 2.05
C ASP A 409 -0.36 -3.19 2.49
N MET A 410 0.55 -4.17 2.49
CA MET A 410 1.94 -3.98 2.94
C MET A 410 2.70 -2.90 2.15
N ARG A 411 2.31 -2.61 0.90
CA ARG A 411 2.95 -1.52 0.13
C ARG A 411 2.75 -0.15 0.78
N LYS A 412 1.70 0.09 1.57
CA LYS A 412 1.39 1.42 2.10
C LYS A 412 2.54 1.97 2.94
N TYR A 413 3.31 1.08 3.57
CA TYR A 413 4.46 1.42 4.39
C TYR A 413 5.68 1.92 3.58
N THR A 414 5.65 1.86 2.24
CA THR A 414 6.62 2.60 1.42
C THR A 414 6.37 4.10 1.42
N GLY A 415 5.22 4.57 1.91
CA GLY A 415 4.89 5.99 2.04
C GLY A 415 4.14 6.32 3.32
N THR A 416 4.23 5.48 4.36
CA THR A 416 3.65 5.72 5.70
C THR A 416 4.47 5.01 6.80
N SER A 417 4.22 5.33 8.07
CA SER A 417 4.85 4.73 9.25
C SER A 417 4.62 3.23 9.41
N ILE A 418 5.67 2.48 9.78
CA ILE A 418 5.56 1.06 10.17
C ILE A 418 5.01 0.88 11.60
N MET A 419 5.14 1.88 12.48
CA MET A 419 4.71 1.68 13.88
C MET A 419 3.20 1.55 14.01
N GLY A 420 2.47 2.01 12.99
CA GLY A 420 1.04 1.75 12.82
C GLY A 420 0.67 0.28 12.58
N ILE A 421 1.56 -0.60 12.07
CA ILE A 421 1.17 -1.97 11.63
C ILE A 421 0.42 -2.70 12.75
N PHE A 422 0.93 -2.68 13.97
CA PHE A 422 0.37 -3.45 15.08
C PHE A 422 -0.99 -2.93 15.57
N LEU A 423 -1.28 -1.65 15.32
CA LEU A 423 -2.51 -0.99 15.75
C LEU A 423 -3.36 -0.51 14.56
N ASP A 424 -3.02 -0.93 13.35
CA ASP A 424 -3.75 -0.56 12.14
C ASP A 424 -5.08 -1.32 12.11
N MET A 425 -6.12 -0.64 12.55
CA MET A 425 -7.48 -1.15 12.57
C MET A 425 -7.98 -1.48 11.15
N GLY A 426 -7.50 -0.75 10.14
CA GLY A 426 -7.81 -0.98 8.73
C GLY A 426 -7.18 -2.25 8.16
N LEU A 427 -6.12 -2.77 8.82
CA LEU A 427 -5.49 -4.06 8.51
C LEU A 427 -6.09 -5.20 9.33
N TRP A 428 -6.13 -5.08 10.66
CA TRP A 428 -6.45 -6.21 11.54
C TRP A 428 -7.93 -6.55 11.60
N ILE A 429 -8.83 -5.55 11.69
CA ILE A 429 -10.26 -5.81 11.82
C ILE A 429 -10.82 -6.58 10.60
N PRO A 430 -10.49 -6.22 9.35
CA PRO A 430 -10.98 -6.97 8.19
C PRO A 430 -10.44 -8.40 8.14
N ILE A 431 -9.18 -8.60 8.54
CA ILE A 431 -8.59 -9.95 8.65
C ILE A 431 -9.35 -10.78 9.70
N ILE A 432 -9.65 -10.21 10.87
CA ILE A 432 -10.42 -10.90 11.92
C ILE A 432 -11.81 -11.26 11.41
N ILE A 433 -12.52 -10.34 10.75
CA ILE A 433 -13.84 -10.61 10.15
C ILE A 433 -13.76 -11.77 9.14
N LEU A 434 -12.73 -11.80 8.30
CA LEU A 434 -12.53 -12.90 7.35
C LEU A 434 -12.18 -14.23 8.02
N MET A 435 -11.36 -14.22 9.07
CA MET A 435 -11.06 -15.43 9.83
C MET A 435 -12.32 -15.99 10.50
N LEU A 436 -13.19 -15.13 11.03
CA LEU A 436 -14.49 -15.52 11.56
C LEU A 436 -15.39 -16.12 10.46
N LEU A 437 -15.44 -15.51 9.28
CA LEU A 437 -16.13 -16.07 8.11
C LEU A 437 -15.58 -17.47 7.75
N GLY A 438 -14.25 -17.64 7.79
CA GLY A 438 -13.60 -18.93 7.52
C GLY A 438 -13.85 -19.99 8.57
N TYR A 439 -13.94 -19.61 9.84
CA TYR A 439 -14.33 -20.51 10.92
C TYR A 439 -15.78 -21.00 10.76
N VAL A 440 -16.70 -20.10 10.37
CA VAL A 440 -18.10 -20.48 10.08
C VAL A 440 -18.19 -21.46 8.89
N CYS A 441 -17.24 -21.40 7.95
CA CYS A 441 -17.12 -22.38 6.86
C CYS A 441 -16.64 -23.76 7.31
N SER A 442 -15.68 -23.84 8.24
CA SER A 442 -15.05 -25.10 8.63
C SER A 442 -15.91 -25.95 9.58
N GLY A 443 -17.00 -25.40 10.10
CA GLY A 443 -17.97 -26.05 10.98
C GLY A 443 -18.83 -27.13 10.31
N LYS A 444 -18.21 -28.17 9.74
CA LYS A 444 -18.76 -29.51 9.47
C LYS A 444 -17.67 -30.45 8.88
N LYS A 445 -16.60 -30.71 9.63
CA LYS A 445 -15.93 -32.03 9.57
C LYS A 445 -16.27 -32.77 10.86
N GLY A 446 -17.37 -33.51 10.83
CA GLY A 446 -17.64 -34.50 11.85
C GLY A 446 -16.48 -35.48 11.91
N LYS A 447 -16.04 -35.78 13.13
CA LYS A 447 -15.24 -36.96 13.48
C LYS A 447 -15.83 -38.17 12.74
N GLY A 448 -15.11 -38.69 11.75
CA GLY A 448 -15.56 -39.83 10.95
C GLY A 448 -14.39 -40.41 10.18
N ASN A 449 -13.75 -41.41 10.79
CA ASN A 449 -12.81 -42.39 10.23
C ASN A 449 -11.53 -41.89 9.55
N THR A 450 -10.44 -41.91 10.32
CA THR A 450 -9.16 -42.53 9.92
C THR A 450 -8.33 -42.85 11.17
N ILE A 451 -8.81 -43.80 11.98
CA ILE A 451 -7.89 -44.73 12.65
C ILE A 451 -7.80 -45.91 11.68
N GLY A 452 -6.79 -45.84 10.81
CA GLY A 452 -6.39 -46.92 9.91
C GLY A 452 -4.91 -47.14 10.18
N THR A 453 -4.66 -48.10 11.05
CA THR A 453 -3.37 -48.72 11.35
C THR A 453 -2.52 -48.92 10.09
N ALA A 454 -1.40 -48.20 10.00
CA ALA A 454 -0.26 -48.62 9.18
C ALA A 454 0.75 -49.28 10.13
N GLU A 455 0.40 -50.48 10.57
CA GLU A 455 1.38 -51.47 11.05
C GLU A 455 1.90 -52.23 9.82
N ASN A 456 3.23 -52.32 9.73
CA ASN A 456 4.01 -53.40 9.13
C ASN A 456 3.75 -53.81 7.67
N SER A 457 4.68 -53.43 6.79
CA SER A 457 5.31 -54.38 5.86
C SER A 457 6.49 -53.73 5.11
N THR A 458 7.70 -54.21 5.47
CA THR A 458 8.94 -54.36 4.68
C THR A 458 9.49 -53.18 3.88
#